data_AF-A0A7S4V9I2-F1
#
_entry.id   AF-A0A7S4V9I2-F1
#
_cell.length_a   1.000
_cell.length_b   1.000
_cell.length_c   1.000
_cell.angle_alpha   90.00
_cell.angle_beta   90.00
_cell.angle_gamma   90.00
#
_symmetry.space_group_name_H-M   'P 1'
#
loop_
_entity.id
_entity.type
_entity.pdbx_description
1 polymer ?
#
loop_
_entity_poly.entity_id
_entity_poly.type
_entity_poly.pdbx_seq_one_letter_code
_entity_poly.pdbx_strand_id
1 'polypeptide(L)'
;MEPHMKRSSTSSLSSSSSSSNDSTNYNSSDDSLLLRLQKEAQEISTSEPALSCMLHRTVLHPDATTFEKAVAIAVSHRLSVSVGSTGGGCGSPDLCPNVLQDIFLSAVQSKHKEAGHVIATALAQDALAYVRRDPACDTLLEPILFFKGYAAVVCHRVAHVQWHLSKTENKRKSFVSLWIQSQASSAFGVDIHPAAAIGCGLMLDHATGIVVGETASIGDGCTLLHGVTLGGTGKDKGRDRHPKVGHHVLIGAGTQVLGNISVGDGAKIGAGSVVLRPVPHGTTAVGVPARIVGWAKEKYPGSSVDVRLLDVVSAVGAGDEEDGNDD
;
A
#
# COMPACT_ATOMS: atom_id res chain seq x y z
N MET A 1 18.66 -66.36 -14.49
CA MET A 1 17.83 -67.34 -15.22
C MET A 1 16.47 -66.71 -15.42
N GLU A 2 16.18 -66.46 -16.69
CA GLU A 2 14.97 -65.91 -17.37
C GLU A 2 13.60 -66.50 -16.94
N PRO A 3 12.43 -66.04 -17.47
CA PRO A 3 12.09 -64.80 -18.21
C PRO A 3 10.67 -64.20 -17.94
N HIS A 4 10.40 -63.04 -18.59
CA HIS A 4 9.17 -62.54 -19.25
C HIS A 4 7.76 -63.17 -19.00
N MET A 5 6.71 -62.33 -18.86
CA MET A 5 5.82 -61.83 -19.95
C MET A 5 4.41 -61.40 -19.47
N LYS A 6 3.79 -60.51 -20.24
CA LYS A 6 2.54 -59.74 -20.04
C LYS A 6 1.23 -60.52 -20.30
N ARG A 7 0.12 -60.04 -19.71
CA ARG A 7 -1.26 -59.75 -20.25
C ARG A 7 -2.33 -60.01 -19.16
N SER A 8 -3.11 -59.02 -18.68
CA SER A 8 -4.47 -58.59 -19.14
C SER A 8 -5.41 -59.78 -19.48
N SER A 9 -6.64 -59.95 -18.99
CA SER A 9 -7.72 -59.03 -18.61
C SER A 9 -8.99 -59.84 -18.28
N THR A 10 -9.90 -59.35 -17.41
CA THR A 10 -11.39 -59.51 -17.37
C THR A 10 -11.89 -59.12 -15.97
N SER A 11 -12.39 -57.92 -15.70
CA SER A 11 -13.74 -57.36 -15.96
C SER A 11 -14.88 -58.03 -15.16
N SER A 12 -15.35 -57.35 -14.11
CA SER A 12 -16.78 -57.38 -13.71
C SER A 12 -17.12 -56.24 -12.74
N LEU A 13 -17.81 -55.24 -13.30
CA LEU A 13 -19.03 -54.56 -12.82
C LEU A 13 -19.13 -53.92 -11.42
N SER A 14 -19.72 -52.71 -11.48
CA SER A 14 -20.40 -51.92 -10.45
C SER A 14 -19.47 -51.25 -9.42
N SER A 15 -19.65 -50.01 -9.00
CA SER A 15 -20.87 -49.20 -8.88
C SER A 15 -20.49 -47.73 -8.76
N SER A 16 -21.31 -46.87 -9.37
CA SER A 16 -21.34 -45.43 -9.13
C SER A 16 -21.41 -45.10 -7.63
N SER A 17 -20.48 -44.29 -7.15
CA SER A 17 -20.71 -43.45 -5.96
C SER A 17 -20.04 -42.10 -6.16
N SER A 18 -20.90 -41.10 -6.21
CA SER A 18 -20.63 -39.67 -6.06
C SER A 18 -20.04 -39.37 -4.68
N SER A 19 -19.13 -38.40 -4.63
CA SER A 19 -18.70 -37.55 -3.48
C SER A 19 -17.17 -37.44 -3.53
N SER A 20 -16.53 -36.29 -3.40
CA SER A 20 -16.97 -34.93 -3.13
C SER A 20 -15.78 -34.04 -3.48
N ASN A 21 -16.03 -32.91 -4.14
CA ASN A 21 -15.07 -31.82 -4.23
C ASN A 21 -14.68 -31.41 -2.81
N ASP A 22 -13.42 -31.60 -2.41
CA ASP A 22 -12.87 -30.90 -1.26
C ASP A 22 -11.94 -29.80 -1.76
N SER A 23 -12.56 -28.65 -2.00
CA SER A 23 -11.92 -27.38 -2.27
C SER A 23 -11.55 -26.71 -0.94
N THR A 24 -10.37 -27.01 -0.41
CA THR A 24 -9.80 -26.34 0.76
C THR A 24 -8.39 -25.86 0.44
N ASN A 25 -8.28 -24.71 -0.24
CA ASN A 25 -6.96 -24.07 -0.42
C ASN A 25 -7.04 -22.52 -0.52
N TYR A 26 -7.77 -21.91 0.41
CA TYR A 26 -7.77 -20.45 0.65
C TYR A 26 -7.94 -20.23 2.16
N ASN A 27 -6.84 -20.13 2.93
CA ASN A 27 -6.79 -19.55 4.30
C ASN A 27 -5.39 -19.61 4.96
N SER A 28 -4.43 -20.38 4.44
CA SER A 28 -3.17 -20.64 5.17
C SER A 28 -2.23 -19.44 5.33
N SER A 29 -2.28 -18.44 4.43
CA SER A 29 -1.40 -17.26 4.51
C SER A 29 -1.86 -16.26 5.57
N ASP A 30 -3.16 -16.02 5.67
CA ASP A 30 -3.71 -14.93 6.47
C ASP A 30 -3.86 -15.35 7.94
N ASP A 31 -4.24 -16.60 8.18
CA ASP A 31 -4.21 -17.21 9.52
C ASP A 31 -2.78 -17.20 10.09
N SER A 32 -1.77 -17.45 9.24
CA SER A 32 -0.36 -17.39 9.64
C SER A 32 0.08 -15.97 10.03
N LEU A 33 -0.45 -14.92 9.38
CA LEU A 33 -0.10 -13.53 9.69
C LEU A 33 -0.73 -13.07 11.00
N LEU A 34 -2.00 -13.42 11.24
CA LEU A 34 -2.65 -13.09 12.50
C LEU A 34 -1.95 -13.76 13.69
N LEU A 35 -1.64 -15.05 13.57
CA LEU A 35 -0.94 -15.78 14.63
C LEU A 35 0.42 -15.17 14.93
N ARG A 36 1.18 -14.79 13.88
CA ARG A 36 2.45 -14.08 14.04
C ARG A 36 2.25 -12.75 14.79
N LEU A 37 1.28 -11.95 14.36
CA LEU A 37 0.99 -10.65 14.95
C LEU A 37 0.55 -10.75 16.43
N GLN A 38 -0.33 -11.70 16.76
CA GLN A 38 -0.80 -11.92 18.12
C GLN A 38 0.31 -12.45 19.03
N LYS A 39 1.19 -13.31 18.50
CA LYS A 39 2.37 -13.77 19.24
C LYS A 39 3.30 -12.61 19.58
N GLU A 40 3.65 -11.77 18.60
CA GLU A 40 4.46 -10.56 18.81
C GLU A 40 3.80 -9.64 19.86
N ALA A 41 2.49 -9.43 19.77
CA ALA A 41 1.74 -8.64 20.75
C ALA A 41 1.74 -9.25 22.16
N GLN A 42 1.64 -10.56 22.30
CA GLN A 42 1.65 -11.23 23.60
C GLN A 42 3.03 -11.17 24.28
N GLU A 43 4.10 -11.29 23.49
CA GLU A 43 5.48 -11.12 23.95
C GLU A 43 5.69 -9.71 24.51
N ILE A 44 5.31 -8.67 23.74
CA ILE A 44 5.41 -7.27 24.18
C ILE A 44 4.49 -6.96 25.38
N SER A 45 3.27 -7.51 25.42
CA SER A 45 2.37 -7.34 26.58
C SER A 45 2.99 -7.87 27.88
N THR A 46 3.83 -8.91 27.77
CA THR A 46 4.52 -9.53 28.91
C THR A 46 5.79 -8.76 29.29
N SER A 47 6.60 -8.35 28.31
CA SER A 47 7.85 -7.60 28.56
C SER A 47 7.61 -6.15 28.93
N GLU A 48 6.54 -5.54 28.42
CA GLU A 48 6.19 -4.13 28.62
C GLU A 48 4.73 -3.97 29.10
N PRO A 49 4.44 -4.22 30.40
CA PRO A 49 3.08 -4.17 30.95
C PRO A 49 2.36 -2.83 30.75
N ALA A 50 3.10 -1.73 30.58
CA ALA A 50 2.54 -0.40 30.30
C ALA A 50 1.72 -0.36 28.99
N LEU A 51 2.03 -1.22 28.02
CA LEU A 51 1.32 -1.30 26.74
C LEU A 51 0.20 -2.34 26.72
N SER A 52 0.08 -3.17 27.76
CA SER A 52 -0.84 -4.32 27.80
C SER A 52 -2.30 -3.93 27.52
N CYS A 53 -2.79 -2.85 28.14
CA CYS A 53 -4.16 -2.35 27.91
C CYS A 53 -4.39 -1.95 26.45
N MET A 54 -3.42 -1.26 25.83
CA MET A 54 -3.51 -0.87 24.41
C MET A 54 -3.53 -2.10 23.51
N LEU A 55 -2.70 -3.11 23.79
CA LEU A 55 -2.62 -4.34 23.00
C LEU A 55 -3.91 -5.17 23.08
N HIS A 56 -4.47 -5.35 24.29
CA HIS A 56 -5.76 -6.02 24.49
C HIS A 56 -6.96 -5.30 23.86
N ARG A 57 -6.88 -3.97 23.73
CA ARG A 57 -7.91 -3.19 23.05
C ARG A 57 -7.79 -3.22 21.53
N THR A 58 -6.65 -3.59 20.98
CA THR A 58 -6.37 -3.51 19.54
C THR A 58 -6.13 -4.88 18.92
N VAL A 59 -4.90 -5.37 18.97
CA VAL A 59 -4.44 -6.59 18.27
C VAL A 59 -4.89 -7.87 18.99
N LEU A 60 -4.93 -7.85 20.31
CA LEU A 60 -5.39 -8.97 21.15
C LEU A 60 -6.90 -8.87 21.49
N HIS A 61 -7.64 -8.05 20.73
CA HIS A 61 -9.08 -7.87 20.91
C HIS A 61 -9.85 -9.16 20.52
N PRO A 62 -10.93 -9.55 21.23
CA PRO A 62 -11.69 -10.76 20.91
C PRO A 62 -12.20 -10.83 19.47
N ASP A 63 -12.61 -9.68 18.91
CA ASP A 63 -13.10 -9.58 17.53
C ASP A 63 -11.99 -9.58 16.46
N ALA A 64 -10.71 -9.54 16.86
CA ALA A 64 -9.56 -9.61 15.96
C ALA A 64 -9.31 -11.06 15.48
N THR A 65 -10.31 -11.65 14.85
CA THR A 65 -10.31 -13.07 14.41
C THR A 65 -9.55 -13.29 13.10
N THR A 66 -9.23 -12.23 12.36
CA THR A 66 -8.46 -12.26 11.11
C THR A 66 -7.46 -11.10 11.10
N PHE A 67 -6.41 -11.20 10.28
CA PHE A 67 -5.36 -10.18 10.22
C PHE A 67 -5.93 -8.78 9.88
N GLU A 68 -6.79 -8.70 8.87
CA GLU A 68 -7.40 -7.46 8.42
C GLU A 68 -8.36 -6.86 9.45
N LYS A 69 -9.04 -7.68 10.26
CA LYS A 69 -9.84 -7.19 11.39
C LYS A 69 -8.95 -6.61 12.48
N ALA A 70 -7.86 -7.29 12.83
CA ALA A 70 -6.90 -6.77 13.82
C ALA A 70 -6.36 -5.40 13.41
N VAL A 71 -6.00 -5.25 12.12
CA VAL A 71 -5.56 -3.99 11.54
C VAL A 71 -6.67 -2.93 11.58
N ALA A 72 -7.90 -3.27 11.17
CA ALA A 72 -9.04 -2.36 11.19
C ALA A 72 -9.33 -1.81 12.59
N ILE A 73 -9.30 -2.68 13.61
CA ILE A 73 -9.52 -2.31 15.02
C ILE A 73 -8.38 -1.40 15.50
N ALA A 74 -7.12 -1.78 15.25
CA ALA A 74 -5.96 -1.00 15.67
C ALA A 74 -5.96 0.42 15.05
N VAL A 75 -6.16 0.52 13.74
CA VAL A 75 -6.11 1.81 13.03
C VAL A 75 -7.32 2.68 13.33
N SER A 76 -8.55 2.13 13.40
CA SER A 76 -9.74 2.91 13.77
C SER A 76 -9.64 3.47 15.19
N HIS A 77 -9.09 2.70 16.14
CA HIS A 77 -8.80 3.18 17.47
C HIS A 77 -7.80 4.34 17.45
N ARG A 78 -6.67 4.19 16.75
CA ARG A 78 -5.65 5.26 16.60
C ARG A 78 -6.23 6.53 16.01
N LEU A 79 -7.06 6.41 14.96
CA LEU A 79 -7.72 7.55 14.34
C LEU A 79 -8.68 8.23 15.33
N SER A 80 -9.49 7.45 16.07
CA SER A 80 -10.46 8.00 17.05
C SER A 80 -9.79 8.82 18.16
N VAL A 81 -8.65 8.35 18.68
CA VAL A 81 -7.90 9.03 19.76
C VAL A 81 -7.22 10.31 19.26
N SER A 82 -6.67 10.27 18.04
CA SER A 82 -5.99 11.41 17.44
C SER A 82 -6.95 12.58 17.18
N VAL A 83 -8.18 12.28 16.74
CA VAL A 83 -9.24 13.27 16.50
C VAL A 83 -9.70 13.96 17.80
N GLY A 84 -9.74 13.24 18.91
CA GLY A 84 -10.15 13.80 20.21
C GLY A 84 -9.13 14.78 20.82
N SER A 85 -7.89 14.82 20.32
CA SER A 85 -6.79 15.57 20.94
C SER A 85 -6.45 16.89 20.23
N THR A 86 -6.88 17.08 18.97
CA THR A 86 -6.45 18.22 18.13
C THR A 86 -7.37 19.44 18.14
N GLY A 87 -8.46 19.43 18.92
CA GLY A 87 -9.43 20.53 18.98
C GLY A 87 -9.67 21.02 20.41
N GLY A 88 -9.19 22.22 20.73
CA GLY A 88 -9.59 22.94 21.94
C GLY A 88 -11.07 23.31 21.89
N GLY A 89 -11.94 22.39 22.32
CA GLY A 89 -13.38 22.61 22.44
C GLY A 89 -14.18 21.32 22.29
N CYS A 90 -14.74 20.84 23.41
CA CYS A 90 -15.65 19.69 23.53
C CYS A 90 -15.11 18.34 23.00
N GLY A 91 -14.49 17.58 23.91
CA GLY A 91 -13.94 16.24 23.70
C GLY A 91 -14.97 15.12 23.47
N SER A 92 -15.84 15.27 22.48
CA SER A 92 -16.56 14.17 21.86
C SER A 92 -16.01 13.99 20.45
N PRO A 93 -15.60 12.77 20.05
CA PRO A 93 -15.20 12.54 18.67
C PRO A 93 -16.40 12.85 17.76
N ASP A 94 -16.18 13.62 16.68
CA ASP A 94 -17.22 14.00 15.71
C ASP A 94 -18.02 12.77 15.19
N LEU A 95 -17.37 11.61 15.19
CA LEU A 95 -17.97 10.31 14.92
C LEU A 95 -17.75 9.35 16.10
N CYS A 96 -18.80 8.63 16.51
CA CYS A 96 -18.72 7.63 17.58
C CYS A 96 -17.63 6.58 17.26
N PRO A 97 -16.71 6.25 18.20
CA PRO A 97 -15.62 5.31 17.94
C PRO A 97 -16.08 3.93 17.47
N ASN A 98 -17.20 3.43 18.00
CA ASN A 98 -17.76 2.14 17.58
C ASN A 98 -18.27 2.20 16.13
N VAL A 99 -18.91 3.30 15.74
CA VAL A 99 -19.36 3.51 14.35
C VAL A 99 -18.16 3.59 13.41
N LEU A 100 -17.08 4.26 13.83
CA LEU A 100 -15.84 4.31 13.06
C LEU A 100 -15.23 2.91 12.88
N GLN A 101 -15.18 2.12 13.95
CA GLN A 101 -14.69 0.75 13.92
C GLN A 101 -15.54 -0.13 12.98
N ASP A 102 -16.87 -0.03 13.04
CA ASP A 102 -17.79 -0.77 12.17
C ASP A 102 -17.60 -0.42 10.69
N ILE A 103 -17.34 0.86 10.38
CA ILE A 103 -17.02 1.31 9.02
C ILE A 103 -15.72 0.66 8.52
N PHE A 104 -14.68 0.61 9.36
CA PHE A 104 -13.41 -0.03 9.03
C PHE A 104 -13.58 -1.53 8.83
N LEU A 105 -14.24 -2.22 9.77
CA LEU A 105 -14.51 -3.66 9.70
C LEU A 105 -15.32 -4.01 8.43
N SER A 106 -16.39 -3.27 8.16
CA SER A 106 -17.22 -3.48 6.97
C SER A 106 -16.43 -3.29 5.67
N ALA A 107 -15.51 -2.32 5.63
CA ALA A 107 -14.69 -2.06 4.46
C ALA A 107 -13.67 -3.18 4.20
N VAL A 108 -12.96 -3.65 5.23
CA VAL A 108 -11.94 -4.71 5.08
C VAL A 108 -12.55 -6.08 4.78
N GLN A 109 -13.79 -6.33 5.25
CA GLN A 109 -14.55 -7.55 4.94
C GLN A 109 -15.25 -7.50 3.59
N SER A 110 -15.29 -6.34 2.93
CA SER A 110 -15.94 -6.20 1.63
C SER A 110 -15.14 -6.93 0.53
N LYS A 111 -15.84 -7.38 -0.51
CA LYS A 111 -15.21 -7.93 -1.73
C LYS A 111 -14.72 -6.83 -2.68
N HIS A 112 -14.69 -5.58 -2.23
CA HIS A 112 -14.26 -4.46 -3.04
C HIS A 112 -12.78 -4.63 -3.43
N LYS A 113 -12.45 -4.18 -4.65
CA LYS A 113 -11.08 -4.24 -5.17
C LYS A 113 -10.59 -2.85 -5.52
N GLU A 114 -9.42 -2.51 -5.02
CA GLU A 114 -8.68 -1.31 -5.40
C GLU A 114 -7.52 -1.74 -6.29
N ALA A 115 -7.39 -1.12 -7.47
CA ALA A 115 -6.34 -1.45 -8.45
C ALA A 115 -6.19 -2.97 -8.75
N GLY A 116 -7.28 -3.73 -8.67
CA GLY A 116 -7.32 -5.18 -8.91
C GLY A 116 -7.16 -6.07 -7.68
N HIS A 117 -6.81 -5.51 -6.53
CA HIS A 117 -6.53 -6.23 -5.29
C HIS A 117 -7.68 -6.13 -4.29
N VAL A 118 -8.04 -7.23 -3.62
CA VAL A 118 -8.97 -7.19 -2.48
C VAL A 118 -8.30 -6.45 -1.33
N ILE A 119 -9.07 -5.60 -0.64
CA ILE A 119 -8.53 -4.73 0.41
C ILE A 119 -7.78 -5.51 1.51
N ALA A 120 -8.33 -6.63 1.98
CA ALA A 120 -7.67 -7.48 2.97
C ALA A 120 -6.26 -7.93 2.54
N THR A 121 -6.13 -8.44 1.31
CA THR A 121 -4.83 -8.85 0.75
C THR A 121 -3.88 -7.67 0.58
N ALA A 122 -4.41 -6.51 0.15
CA ALA A 122 -3.61 -5.32 -0.02
C ALA A 122 -3.01 -4.83 1.32
N LEU A 123 -3.82 -4.79 2.39
CA LEU A 123 -3.37 -4.43 3.74
C LEU A 123 -2.26 -5.34 4.28
N ALA A 124 -2.35 -6.65 4.00
CA ALA A 124 -1.32 -7.61 4.35
C ALA A 124 -0.02 -7.37 3.58
N GLN A 125 -0.11 -7.13 2.26
CA GLN A 125 1.09 -6.82 1.46
C GLN A 125 1.72 -5.48 1.84
N ASP A 126 0.91 -4.48 2.19
CA ASP A 126 1.40 -3.19 2.67
C ASP A 126 2.15 -3.34 4.01
N ALA A 127 1.64 -4.14 4.95
CA ALA A 127 2.32 -4.39 6.23
C ALA A 127 3.65 -5.13 6.01
N LEU A 128 3.63 -6.16 5.16
CA LEU A 128 4.82 -6.91 4.81
C LEU A 128 5.84 -6.08 4.02
N ALA A 129 5.41 -4.99 3.35
CA ALA A 129 6.35 -4.09 2.69
C ALA A 129 7.27 -3.40 3.71
N TYR A 130 6.76 -2.95 4.86
CA TYR A 130 7.59 -2.38 5.92
C TYR A 130 8.61 -3.40 6.44
N VAL A 131 8.14 -4.59 6.85
CA VAL A 131 9.01 -5.66 7.40
C VAL A 131 10.11 -6.09 6.42
N ARG A 132 9.86 -6.04 5.11
CA ARG A 132 10.85 -6.46 4.09
C ARG A 132 11.83 -5.36 3.69
N ARG A 133 11.45 -4.09 3.85
CA ARG A 133 12.13 -2.97 3.18
C ARG A 133 12.69 -1.93 4.12
N ASP A 134 12.08 -1.76 5.29
CA ASP A 134 12.54 -0.83 6.31
C ASP A 134 13.51 -1.56 7.25
N PRO A 135 14.82 -1.23 7.25
CA PRO A 135 15.78 -1.84 8.14
C PRO A 135 15.52 -1.55 9.63
N ALA A 136 14.67 -0.58 9.94
CA ALA A 136 14.27 -0.24 11.31
C ALA A 136 12.99 -0.95 11.77
N CYS A 137 12.40 -1.81 10.92
CA CYS A 137 11.16 -2.54 11.22
C CYS A 137 11.45 -4.03 11.44
N ASP A 138 11.40 -4.49 12.69
CA ASP A 138 11.73 -5.88 13.03
C ASP A 138 10.49 -6.79 12.98
N THR A 139 9.31 -6.25 13.27
CA THR A 139 8.08 -7.02 13.51
C THR A 139 6.88 -6.53 12.70
N LEU A 140 5.82 -7.33 12.59
CA LEU A 140 4.54 -6.90 12.01
C LEU A 140 3.76 -5.98 12.95
N LEU A 141 4.01 -6.08 14.25
CA LEU A 141 3.35 -5.28 15.27
C LEU A 141 3.65 -3.78 15.13
N GLU A 142 4.91 -3.44 14.80
CA GLU A 142 5.38 -2.05 14.64
C GLU A 142 4.60 -1.22 13.62
N PRO A 143 4.45 -1.65 12.34
CA PRO A 143 3.71 -0.87 11.35
C PRO A 143 2.24 -0.69 11.73
N ILE A 144 1.63 -1.72 12.32
CA ILE A 144 0.22 -1.71 12.69
C ILE A 144 -0.04 -0.72 13.84
N LEU A 145 0.81 -0.72 14.87
CA LEU A 145 0.61 0.11 16.05
C LEU A 145 1.18 1.51 15.94
N PHE A 146 2.31 1.69 15.26
CA PHE A 146 3.10 2.92 15.39
C PHE A 146 3.30 3.66 14.06
N PHE A 147 3.50 2.96 12.94
CA PHE A 147 3.83 3.66 11.70
C PHE A 147 2.60 4.35 11.11
N LYS A 148 2.66 5.68 11.09
CA LYS A 148 1.56 6.52 10.60
C LYS A 148 1.36 6.42 9.09
N GLY A 149 2.41 6.08 8.34
CA GLY A 149 2.32 5.81 6.91
C GLY A 149 1.43 4.61 6.62
N TYR A 150 1.61 3.51 7.36
CA TYR A 150 0.76 2.33 7.25
C TYR A 150 -0.69 2.67 7.65
N ALA A 151 -0.89 3.31 8.80
CA ALA A 151 -2.22 3.74 9.24
C ALA A 151 -2.94 4.62 8.21
N ALA A 152 -2.24 5.56 7.59
CA ALA A 152 -2.80 6.42 6.54
C ALA A 152 -3.22 5.64 5.28
N VAL A 153 -2.43 4.64 4.86
CA VAL A 153 -2.83 3.75 3.75
C VAL A 153 -4.10 2.99 4.11
N VAL A 154 -4.19 2.42 5.33
CA VAL A 154 -5.41 1.74 5.77
C VAL A 154 -6.62 2.68 5.75
N CYS A 155 -6.48 3.91 6.26
CA CYS A 155 -7.54 4.91 6.20
C CYS A 155 -7.95 5.25 4.76
N HIS A 156 -6.99 5.42 3.85
CA HIS A 156 -7.27 5.63 2.42
C HIS A 156 -8.06 4.47 1.83
N ARG A 157 -7.64 3.22 2.05
CA ARG A 157 -8.33 2.04 1.49
C ARG A 157 -9.77 1.96 1.99
N VAL A 158 -10.02 2.22 3.27
CA VAL A 158 -11.39 2.30 3.82
C VAL A 158 -12.17 3.45 3.18
N ALA A 159 -11.57 4.64 3.08
CA ALA A 159 -12.21 5.79 2.44
C ALA A 159 -12.52 5.53 0.96
N HIS A 160 -11.65 4.82 0.24
CA HIS A 160 -11.80 4.42 -1.15
C HIS A 160 -13.00 3.49 -1.33
N VAL A 161 -13.13 2.45 -0.49
CA VAL A 161 -14.31 1.57 -0.49
C VAL A 161 -15.58 2.40 -0.30
N GLN A 162 -15.63 3.25 0.73
CA GLN A 162 -16.80 4.10 1.00
C GLN A 162 -17.11 5.07 -0.16
N TRP A 163 -16.08 5.55 -0.85
CA TRP A 163 -16.22 6.47 -1.97
C TRP A 163 -16.89 5.78 -3.14
N HIS A 164 -16.47 4.55 -3.43
CA HIS A 164 -17.00 3.77 -4.55
C HIS A 164 -18.35 3.11 -4.25
N LEU A 165 -18.63 2.72 -3.00
CA LEU A 165 -19.97 2.29 -2.59
C LEU A 165 -21.01 3.41 -2.79
N SER A 166 -20.67 4.65 -2.43
CA SER A 166 -21.60 5.78 -2.61
C SER A 166 -21.97 6.01 -4.09
N LYS A 167 -21.04 5.78 -5.02
CA LYS A 167 -21.31 5.88 -6.46
C LYS A 167 -22.29 4.82 -6.94
N THR A 168 -22.21 3.60 -6.41
CA THR A 168 -23.16 2.53 -6.75
C THR A 168 -24.57 2.82 -6.23
N GLU A 169 -24.70 3.63 -5.17
CA GLU A 169 -25.97 4.08 -4.62
C GLU A 169 -26.52 5.37 -5.29
N ASN A 170 -25.99 5.77 -6.45
CA ASN A 170 -26.29 7.04 -7.13
C ASN A 170 -26.03 8.30 -6.28
N LYS A 171 -25.24 8.21 -5.20
CA LYS A 171 -24.80 9.37 -4.43
C LYS A 171 -23.58 10.00 -5.12
N ARG A 172 -23.57 11.33 -5.19
CA ARG A 172 -22.55 12.07 -5.94
C ARG A 172 -21.17 12.06 -5.25
N LYS A 173 -21.13 12.06 -3.91
CA LYS A 173 -19.91 12.04 -3.08
C LYS A 173 -20.19 11.36 -1.74
N SER A 174 -19.22 10.58 -1.24
CA SER A 174 -19.25 10.04 0.13
C SER A 174 -18.62 11.05 1.10
N PHE A 175 -19.45 11.68 1.94
CA PHE A 175 -18.95 12.57 2.99
C PHE A 175 -18.14 11.82 4.06
N VAL A 176 -18.48 10.55 4.32
CA VAL A 176 -17.70 9.69 5.23
C VAL A 176 -16.28 9.50 4.70
N SER A 177 -16.11 9.26 3.39
CA SER A 177 -14.78 9.14 2.79
C SER A 177 -13.95 10.42 2.92
N LEU A 178 -14.59 11.58 2.69
CA LEU A 178 -13.92 12.88 2.82
C LEU A 178 -13.58 13.20 4.28
N TRP A 179 -14.44 12.82 5.21
CA TRP A 179 -14.16 12.92 6.64
C TRP A 179 -12.95 12.05 7.01
N ILE A 180 -12.91 10.77 6.59
CA ILE A 180 -11.76 9.89 6.86
C ILE A 180 -10.47 10.48 6.26
N GLN A 181 -10.52 11.00 5.03
CA GLN A 181 -9.38 11.70 4.41
C GLN A 181 -8.90 12.88 5.28
N SER A 182 -9.83 13.76 5.70
CA SER A 182 -9.52 14.90 6.56
C SER A 182 -8.87 14.47 7.88
N GLN A 183 -9.43 13.44 8.52
CA GLN A 183 -8.91 12.97 9.80
C GLN A 183 -7.55 12.27 9.65
N ALA A 184 -7.32 11.52 8.56
CA ALA A 184 -6.01 10.93 8.27
C ALA A 184 -4.96 12.01 7.99
N SER A 185 -5.34 13.07 7.28
CA SER A 185 -4.47 14.23 7.06
C SER A 185 -4.09 14.91 8.37
N SER A 186 -5.06 15.19 9.24
CA SER A 186 -4.82 15.80 10.56
C SER A 186 -3.99 14.90 11.49
N ALA A 187 -4.37 13.63 11.62
CA ALA A 187 -3.76 12.71 12.58
C ALA A 187 -2.39 12.19 12.15
N PHE A 188 -2.18 11.95 10.86
CA PHE A 188 -0.99 11.28 10.34
C PHE A 188 -0.12 12.18 9.45
N GLY A 189 -0.63 13.35 9.05
CA GLY A 189 0.04 14.26 8.13
C GLY A 189 0.08 13.71 6.70
N VAL A 190 -0.90 12.89 6.31
CA VAL A 190 -0.99 12.24 4.99
C VAL A 190 -2.35 12.51 4.38
N ASP A 191 -2.37 13.22 3.25
CA ASP A 191 -3.60 13.58 2.53
C ASP A 191 -3.69 12.79 1.23
N ILE A 192 -4.50 11.73 1.22
CA ILE A 192 -4.75 10.92 0.03
C ILE A 192 -6.23 11.02 -0.31
N HIS A 193 -6.52 11.52 -1.51
CA HIS A 193 -7.90 11.63 -1.95
C HIS A 193 -8.53 10.24 -2.13
N PRO A 194 -9.76 9.98 -1.63
CA PRO A 194 -10.40 8.66 -1.66
C PRO A 194 -10.61 8.05 -3.06
N ALA A 195 -10.56 8.88 -4.11
CA ALA A 195 -10.67 8.42 -5.50
C ALA A 195 -9.35 7.99 -6.14
N ALA A 196 -8.20 8.27 -5.50
CA ALA A 196 -6.91 7.79 -5.97
C ALA A 196 -6.91 6.26 -5.97
N ALA A 197 -6.23 5.66 -6.95
CA ALA A 197 -6.15 4.22 -7.10
C ALA A 197 -4.75 3.73 -6.73
N ILE A 198 -4.66 2.94 -5.67
CA ILE A 198 -3.38 2.49 -5.11
C ILE A 198 -3.29 0.96 -5.12
N GLY A 199 -2.24 0.45 -5.78
CA GLY A 199 -1.85 -0.95 -5.79
C GLY A 199 -1.46 -1.47 -4.40
N CYS A 200 -1.01 -2.72 -4.29
CA CYS A 200 -0.62 -3.32 -3.02
C CYS A 200 0.89 -3.31 -2.77
N GLY A 201 1.31 -3.53 -1.52
CA GLY A 201 2.71 -3.50 -1.14
C GLY A 201 3.29 -2.09 -1.22
N LEU A 202 2.48 -1.07 -0.92
CA LEU A 202 2.90 0.32 -0.81
C LEU A 202 3.58 0.55 0.55
N MET A 203 4.74 1.19 0.54
CA MET A 203 5.37 1.71 1.76
C MET A 203 5.40 3.23 1.73
N LEU A 204 4.84 3.86 2.77
CA LEU A 204 4.90 5.30 3.00
C LEU A 204 5.86 5.55 4.16
N ASP A 205 7.15 5.62 3.85
CA ASP A 205 8.18 5.73 4.87
C ASP A 205 8.24 7.15 5.45
N HIS A 206 8.20 7.24 6.78
CA HIS A 206 7.98 8.43 7.60
C HIS A 206 6.66 9.20 7.34
N ALA A 207 6.17 9.20 6.10
CA ALA A 207 4.88 9.65 5.58
C ALA A 207 4.50 11.14 5.74
N THR A 208 5.09 11.88 6.68
CA THR A 208 4.72 13.27 6.96
C THR A 208 4.71 14.13 5.70
N GLY A 209 3.61 14.84 5.44
CA GLY A 209 3.49 15.76 4.32
C GLY A 209 3.29 15.09 2.96
N ILE A 210 2.92 13.80 2.92
CA ILE A 210 2.53 13.15 1.66
C ILE A 210 1.16 13.66 1.21
N VAL A 211 1.06 14.02 -0.07
CA VAL A 211 -0.17 14.49 -0.71
C VAL A 211 -0.41 13.71 -2.01
N VAL A 212 -1.57 13.08 -2.16
CA VAL A 212 -1.95 12.30 -3.35
C VAL A 212 -3.34 12.74 -3.84
N GLY A 213 -3.38 13.32 -5.03
CA GLY A 213 -4.60 13.92 -5.56
C GLY A 213 -5.60 12.95 -6.18
N GLU A 214 -6.81 13.45 -6.44
CA GLU A 214 -8.01 12.69 -6.82
C GLU A 214 -7.82 11.67 -7.94
N THR A 215 -7.03 12.00 -8.95
CA THR A 215 -6.91 11.18 -10.17
C THR A 215 -5.57 10.48 -10.25
N ALA A 216 -4.78 10.51 -9.17
CA ALA A 216 -3.49 9.84 -9.14
C ALA A 216 -3.69 8.31 -9.15
N SER A 217 -2.74 7.60 -9.75
CA SER A 217 -2.63 6.16 -9.59
C SER A 217 -1.22 5.78 -9.17
N ILE A 218 -1.11 4.80 -8.27
CA ILE A 218 0.15 4.25 -7.80
C ILE A 218 0.12 2.74 -8.01
N GLY A 219 1.10 2.20 -8.73
CA GLY A 219 1.23 0.76 -8.95
C GLY A 219 1.72 -0.02 -7.73
N ASP A 220 1.71 -1.34 -7.86
CA ASP A 220 2.16 -2.26 -6.81
C ASP A 220 3.64 -2.07 -6.45
N GLY A 221 3.98 -2.34 -5.19
CA GLY A 221 5.37 -2.43 -4.74
C GLY A 221 6.13 -1.10 -4.69
N CYS A 222 5.42 0.03 -4.75
CA CYS A 222 6.03 1.35 -4.66
C CYS A 222 6.47 1.70 -3.23
N THR A 223 7.44 2.59 -3.14
CA THR A 223 7.88 3.21 -1.88
C THR A 223 7.96 4.72 -2.07
N LEU A 224 7.24 5.46 -1.22
CA LEU A 224 7.25 6.91 -1.16
C LEU A 224 7.78 7.35 0.20
N LEU A 225 8.76 8.23 0.20
CA LEU A 225 9.26 8.85 1.43
C LEU A 225 8.39 10.07 1.81
N HIS A 226 8.63 10.65 2.99
CA HIS A 226 7.93 11.84 3.46
C HIS A 226 7.99 13.03 2.49
N GLY A 227 6.99 13.92 2.56
CA GLY A 227 6.94 15.16 1.79
C GLY A 227 6.70 14.99 0.28
N VAL A 228 6.36 13.78 -0.16
CA VAL A 228 6.07 13.50 -1.58
C VAL A 228 4.69 14.01 -1.96
N THR A 229 4.63 14.75 -3.08
CA THR A 229 3.37 15.23 -3.66
C THR A 229 3.13 14.60 -5.02
N LEU A 230 1.99 13.95 -5.21
CA LEU A 230 1.42 13.55 -6.50
C LEU A 230 0.26 14.50 -6.83
N GLY A 231 0.61 15.68 -7.34
CA GLY A 231 -0.26 16.84 -7.41
C GLY A 231 -0.69 17.24 -8.82
N GLY A 232 -1.69 18.13 -8.89
CA GLY A 232 -2.09 18.78 -10.15
C GLY A 232 -1.29 20.04 -10.43
N THR A 233 -1.33 20.52 -11.68
CA THR A 233 -0.67 21.77 -12.11
C THR A 233 -1.55 23.01 -11.98
N GLY A 234 -2.85 22.84 -11.71
CA GLY A 234 -3.85 23.91 -11.70
C GLY A 234 -4.23 24.47 -13.08
N LYS A 235 -3.55 24.04 -14.16
CA LYS A 235 -3.83 24.48 -15.54
C LYS A 235 -4.64 23.49 -16.35
N ASP A 236 -4.67 22.22 -15.91
CA ASP A 236 -5.47 21.18 -16.54
C ASP A 236 -6.95 21.31 -16.14
N LYS A 237 -7.77 21.80 -17.07
CA LYS A 237 -9.25 21.75 -16.99
C LYS A 237 -9.80 20.36 -17.29
N GLY A 238 -8.94 19.40 -17.60
CA GLY A 238 -9.30 18.02 -17.88
C GLY A 238 -9.72 17.26 -16.63
N ARG A 239 -10.49 16.17 -16.83
CA ARG A 239 -10.90 15.30 -15.73
C ARG A 239 -9.71 14.64 -15.04
N ASP A 240 -8.67 14.29 -15.80
CA ASP A 240 -7.46 13.65 -15.29
C ASP A 240 -6.27 14.61 -15.29
N ARG A 241 -5.67 14.82 -14.11
CA ARG A 241 -4.73 15.93 -13.84
C ARG A 241 -3.61 15.59 -12.85
N HIS A 242 -3.49 14.33 -12.43
CA HIS A 242 -2.52 13.89 -11.43
C HIS A 242 -1.66 12.74 -11.98
N PRO A 243 -0.48 12.47 -11.36
CA PRO A 243 0.48 11.51 -11.89
C PRO A 243 -0.01 10.07 -11.96
N LYS A 244 0.57 9.31 -12.90
CA LYS A 244 0.45 7.84 -13.03
C LYS A 244 1.78 7.20 -12.67
N VAL A 245 1.90 6.75 -11.42
CA VAL A 245 3.08 6.04 -10.94
C VAL A 245 2.92 4.56 -11.24
N GLY A 246 3.88 3.98 -11.97
CA GLY A 246 3.95 2.57 -12.32
C GLY A 246 4.29 1.68 -11.12
N HIS A 247 4.64 0.43 -11.40
CA HIS A 247 5.00 -0.57 -10.39
C HIS A 247 6.44 -0.40 -9.90
N HIS A 248 6.70 -0.74 -8.64
CA HIS A 248 8.03 -0.79 -8.05
C HIS A 248 8.85 0.50 -8.13
N VAL A 249 8.17 1.65 -8.18
CA VAL A 249 8.81 2.97 -8.21
C VAL A 249 9.29 3.36 -6.81
N LEU A 250 10.48 3.94 -6.74
CA LEU A 250 10.98 4.62 -5.53
C LEU A 250 10.88 6.13 -5.72
N ILE A 251 10.19 6.82 -4.82
CA ILE A 251 10.10 8.30 -4.82
C ILE A 251 10.73 8.83 -3.53
N GLY A 252 11.86 9.50 -3.67
CA GLY A 252 12.63 10.06 -2.56
C GLY A 252 11.93 11.22 -1.85
N ALA A 253 12.41 11.53 -0.65
CA ALA A 253 11.80 12.51 0.25
C ALA A 253 11.62 13.89 -0.39
N GLY A 254 10.51 14.57 -0.11
CA GLY A 254 10.23 15.95 -0.56
C GLY A 254 9.95 16.10 -2.06
N THR A 255 9.85 15.02 -2.82
CA THR A 255 9.68 15.06 -4.28
C THR A 255 8.29 15.55 -4.68
N GLN A 256 8.22 16.45 -5.66
CA GLN A 256 6.98 16.95 -6.25
C GLN A 256 6.81 16.39 -7.66
N VAL A 257 5.80 15.55 -7.90
CA VAL A 257 5.41 15.06 -9.23
C VAL A 257 4.09 15.72 -9.61
N LEU A 258 4.11 16.57 -10.64
CA LEU A 258 3.00 17.49 -10.92
C LEU A 258 2.42 17.30 -12.33
N GLY A 259 1.11 17.14 -12.40
CA GLY A 259 0.34 17.01 -13.64
C GLY A 259 0.04 15.57 -14.03
N ASN A 260 -0.73 15.42 -15.10
CA ASN A 260 -1.02 14.11 -15.69
C ASN A 260 0.19 13.58 -16.49
N ILE A 261 1.22 13.14 -15.77
CA ILE A 261 2.45 12.56 -16.32
C ILE A 261 2.65 11.15 -15.77
N SER A 262 3.32 10.30 -16.56
CA SER A 262 3.68 8.95 -16.14
C SER A 262 5.06 8.91 -15.49
N VAL A 263 5.19 8.09 -14.44
CA VAL A 263 6.47 7.63 -13.90
C VAL A 263 6.49 6.12 -14.12
N GLY A 264 7.30 5.65 -15.06
CA GLY A 264 7.29 4.27 -15.52
C GLY A 264 7.76 3.27 -14.47
N ASP A 265 7.45 2.00 -14.71
CA ASP A 265 7.77 0.90 -13.79
C ASP A 265 9.26 0.86 -13.45
N GLY A 266 9.58 0.62 -12.18
CA GLY A 266 10.94 0.54 -11.69
C GLY A 266 11.74 1.83 -11.82
N ALA A 267 11.10 2.99 -12.02
CA ALA A 267 11.78 4.27 -11.98
C ALA A 267 12.21 4.64 -10.56
N LYS A 268 13.26 5.46 -10.47
CA LYS A 268 13.78 6.02 -9.21
C LYS A 268 13.78 7.55 -9.30
N ILE A 269 13.06 8.21 -8.41
CA ILE A 269 13.06 9.67 -8.33
C ILE A 269 13.85 10.09 -7.10
N GLY A 270 14.92 10.89 -7.30
CA GLY A 270 15.76 11.36 -6.20
C GLY A 270 15.03 12.35 -5.31
N ALA A 271 15.45 12.42 -4.05
CA ALA A 271 14.88 13.35 -3.05
C ALA A 271 14.93 14.81 -3.52
N GLY A 272 13.92 15.59 -3.14
CA GLY A 272 13.81 17.03 -3.44
C GLY A 272 13.53 17.36 -4.91
N SER A 273 13.24 16.38 -5.76
CA SER A 273 13.06 16.62 -7.19
C SER A 273 11.71 17.24 -7.54
N VAL A 274 11.65 18.01 -8.63
CA VAL A 274 10.39 18.54 -9.20
C VAL A 274 10.19 17.97 -10.60
N VAL A 275 9.33 16.96 -10.71
CA VAL A 275 9.05 16.21 -11.92
C VAL A 275 7.87 16.83 -12.66
N LEU A 276 8.15 17.41 -13.83
CA LEU A 276 7.18 18.10 -14.69
C LEU A 276 7.00 17.44 -16.06
N ARG A 277 7.68 16.31 -16.30
CA ARG A 277 7.67 15.56 -17.56
C ARG A 277 7.63 14.06 -17.27
N PRO A 278 7.09 13.24 -18.18
CA PRO A 278 7.11 11.79 -18.03
C PRO A 278 8.52 11.25 -17.76
N VAL A 279 8.60 10.25 -16.88
CA VAL A 279 9.83 9.54 -16.52
C VAL A 279 9.71 8.11 -17.08
N PRO A 280 10.60 7.68 -18.00
CA PRO A 280 10.55 6.32 -18.56
C PRO A 280 10.81 5.23 -17.50
N HIS A 281 10.37 4.01 -17.81
CA HIS A 281 10.59 2.84 -16.97
C HIS A 281 12.08 2.58 -16.71
N GLY A 282 12.41 2.13 -15.49
CA GLY A 282 13.77 1.79 -15.10
C GLY A 282 14.77 2.95 -15.07
N THR A 283 14.32 4.20 -15.23
CA THR A 283 15.22 5.37 -15.23
C THR A 283 15.31 6.03 -13.86
N THR A 284 16.43 6.72 -13.61
CA THR A 284 16.65 7.56 -12.44
C THR A 284 16.54 9.04 -12.84
N ALA A 285 15.66 9.79 -12.18
CA ALA A 285 15.46 11.22 -12.44
C ALA A 285 15.65 12.06 -11.17
N VAL A 286 16.37 13.18 -11.30
CA VAL A 286 16.71 14.05 -10.16
C VAL A 286 16.70 15.54 -10.52
N GLY A 287 16.54 16.41 -9.53
CA GLY A 287 16.75 17.86 -9.66
C GLY A 287 15.49 18.70 -9.83
N VAL A 288 15.67 20.01 -9.99
CA VAL A 288 14.59 21.01 -10.05
C VAL A 288 14.80 21.94 -11.26
N PRO A 289 14.06 21.76 -12.37
CA PRO A 289 13.19 20.62 -12.69
C PRO A 289 13.98 19.33 -12.96
N ALA A 290 13.36 18.19 -12.70
CA ALA A 290 13.99 16.89 -12.79
C ALA A 290 14.51 16.57 -14.20
N ARG A 291 15.65 15.89 -14.26
CA ARG A 291 16.27 15.35 -15.48
C ARG A 291 16.64 13.90 -15.27
N ILE A 292 16.52 13.11 -16.33
CA ILE A 292 17.00 11.73 -16.33
C ILE A 292 18.51 11.77 -16.27
N VAL A 293 19.09 11.13 -15.26
CA VAL A 293 20.54 11.03 -15.10
C VAL A 293 21.08 9.68 -15.59
N GLY A 294 20.20 8.69 -15.76
CA GLY A 294 20.51 7.37 -16.31
C GLY A 294 19.56 6.29 -15.80
N TRP A 295 20.05 5.06 -15.65
CA TRP A 295 19.22 3.90 -15.32
C TRP A 295 19.28 3.52 -13.83
N ALA A 296 18.17 3.02 -13.30
CA ALA A 296 18.13 2.41 -11.98
C ALA A 296 18.89 1.08 -12.00
N LYS A 297 19.80 0.91 -11.04
CA LYS A 297 20.62 -0.31 -10.91
C LYS A 297 19.78 -1.50 -10.48
N GLU A 298 18.80 -1.28 -9.64
CA GLU A 298 17.93 -2.31 -9.09
C GLU A 298 16.75 -2.57 -10.02
N LYS A 299 16.38 -3.84 -10.17
CA LYS A 299 15.20 -4.23 -10.94
C LYS A 299 13.91 -3.65 -10.36
N TYR A 300 13.84 -3.51 -9.03
CA TYR A 300 12.68 -3.02 -8.30
C TYR A 300 13.10 -1.99 -7.22
N PRO A 301 13.39 -0.73 -7.60
CA PRO A 301 13.87 0.28 -6.66
C PRO A 301 12.93 0.52 -5.47
N GLY A 302 11.62 0.43 -5.68
CA GLY A 302 10.63 0.52 -4.61
C GLY A 302 10.75 -0.58 -3.55
N SER A 303 11.40 -1.70 -3.86
CA SER A 303 11.62 -2.80 -2.91
C SER A 303 13.01 -2.79 -2.26
N SER A 304 14.04 -2.26 -2.93
CA SER A 304 15.39 -2.16 -2.35
C SER A 304 15.57 -0.91 -1.48
N VAL A 305 14.80 0.15 -1.77
CA VAL A 305 14.84 1.45 -1.06
C VAL A 305 16.25 2.06 -1.03
N ASP A 306 17.05 1.82 -2.08
CA ASP A 306 18.34 2.50 -2.23
C ASP A 306 18.13 3.90 -2.79
N VAL A 307 18.11 4.88 -1.88
CA VAL A 307 17.98 6.31 -2.19
C VAL A 307 19.26 6.93 -2.72
N ARG A 308 20.38 6.20 -2.73
CA ARG A 308 21.66 6.72 -3.23
C ARG A 308 21.59 6.81 -4.75
N LEU A 309 22.27 7.85 -5.26
CA LEU A 309 22.50 8.05 -6.69
C LEU A 309 23.88 7.52 -7.12
N LEU A 310 24.49 6.66 -6.30
CA LEU A 310 25.75 6.02 -6.61
C LEU A 310 25.46 4.94 -7.65
N ASP A 311 26.12 5.01 -8.81
CA ASP A 311 25.97 4.10 -9.95
C ASP A 311 24.71 4.34 -10.80
N VAL A 312 24.43 5.58 -11.17
CA VAL A 312 23.60 5.83 -12.34
C VAL A 312 24.40 5.36 -13.56
N VAL A 313 23.98 4.28 -14.21
CA VAL A 313 24.56 3.88 -15.50
C VAL A 313 24.27 5.03 -16.46
N SER A 314 25.30 5.80 -16.80
CA SER A 314 25.19 7.01 -17.62
C SER A 314 24.33 6.73 -18.85
N ALA A 315 23.35 7.58 -19.11
CA ALA A 315 22.58 7.55 -20.35
C ALA A 315 23.45 7.90 -21.59
N VAL A 316 24.71 8.27 -21.39
CA VAL A 316 25.68 8.62 -22.44
C VAL A 316 26.43 7.35 -22.84
N GLY A 317 26.01 6.71 -23.93
CA GLY A 317 26.66 5.52 -24.47
C GLY A 317 25.93 4.83 -25.63
N ALA A 318 24.87 5.42 -26.19
CA ALA A 318 24.19 4.91 -27.37
C ALA A 318 23.93 6.06 -28.34
N GLY A 319 24.93 6.37 -29.17
CA GLY A 319 24.85 7.39 -30.22
C GLY A 319 25.96 8.42 -30.12
N ASP A 320 27.17 7.98 -30.47
CA ASP A 320 28.24 8.77 -31.09
C ASP A 320 29.31 7.74 -31.50
N GLU A 321 28.95 6.86 -32.45
CA GLU A 321 29.98 6.21 -33.28
C GLU A 321 30.20 7.14 -34.47
N GLU A 322 31.45 7.58 -34.55
CA GLU A 322 32.03 8.45 -35.54
C GLU A 322 31.79 7.89 -36.96
N ASP A 323 31.02 8.60 -37.79
CA ASP A 323 31.25 8.57 -39.24
C ASP A 323 32.54 9.35 -39.52
N GLY A 324 33.67 8.74 -39.17
CA GLY A 324 34.97 9.05 -39.73
C GLY A 324 34.99 8.55 -41.17
N ASN A 325 34.52 9.39 -42.09
CA ASN A 325 34.71 9.16 -43.51
C ASN A 325 36.12 9.67 -43.88
N ASP A 326 37.07 8.75 -43.88
CA ASP A 326 38.27 8.84 -44.72
C ASP A 326 37.85 8.76 -46.20
N ASP A 327 38.59 9.51 -47.03
CA ASP A 327 38.55 9.70 -48.50
C ASP A 327 37.59 10.75 -49.09
#